data_AF-A0A2V7PFG1-F1
#
_entry.id   AF-A0A2V7PFG1-F1
#
_cell.length_a   1.000
_cell.length_b   1.000
_cell.length_c   1.000
_cell.angle_alpha   90.00
_cell.angle_beta   90.00
_cell.angle_gamma   90.00
#
_symmetry.space_group_name_H-M   'P 1'
#
loop_
_entity.id
_entity.type
_entity.pdbx_description
1 polymer ?
#
loop_
_entity_poly.entity_id
_entity_poly.type
_entity_poly.pdbx_seq_one_letter_code
_entity_poly.pdbx_strand_id
1 'polypeptide(L)' 'MARGDLRILLDCGAGSLHRLAEFGLPWHQVTHVILTHFHPDHWGELPMLVY' A
#
# COMPACT_ATOMS: atom_id res chain seq x y z
N MET A 1 10.67 7.48 22.81
CA MET A 1 10.89 6.97 21.45
C MET A 1 9.68 7.37 20.63
N ALA A 2 9.79 8.42 19.81
CA ALA A 2 8.74 8.73 18.85
C ALA A 2 8.72 7.58 17.83
N ARG A 3 7.59 6.89 17.70
CA ARG A 3 7.36 6.09 16.49
C ARG A 3 7.36 7.11 15.36
N GLY A 4 8.31 7.04 14.44
CA GLY A 4 8.26 7.87 13.22
C GLY A 4 6.90 7.71 12.53
N ASP A 5 6.51 8.65 11.68
CA ASP A 5 5.24 8.57 10.94
C ASP A 5 5.23 7.35 10.00
N LEU A 6 4.88 6.19 10.55
CA LEU A 6 4.78 4.92 9.86
C LEU A 6 3.39 4.77 9.27
N ARG A 7 3.34 4.72 7.94
CA ARG A 7 2.14 4.38 7.16
C ARG A 7 2.42 3.08 6.44
N ILE A 8 1.84 1.99 6.95
CA ILE A 8 2.11 0.63 6.50
C ILE A 8 0.90 0.14 5.70
N LEU A 9 1.16 -0.36 4.49
CA LEU A 9 0.19 -1.06 3.66
C LEU A 9 0.46 -2.57 3.74
N LEU A 10 -0.56 -3.36 4.10
CA LEU A 10 -0.51 -4.81 4.06
C LEU A 10 -1.17 -5.27 2.76
N ASP A 11 -0.37 -5.86 1.86
CA ASP A 11 -0.72 -6.20 0.48
C ASP A 11 -1.12 -5.00 -0.41
N CYS A 12 -0.80 -5.10 -1.69
CA CYS A 12 -1.10 -4.10 -2.72
C CYS A 12 -1.69 -4.80 -3.94
N GLY A 13 -2.86 -5.41 -3.72
CA GLY A 13 -3.65 -6.06 -4.74
C GLY A 13 -4.31 -5.09 -5.70
N ALA A 14 -4.93 -5.61 -6.76
CA ALA A 14 -5.65 -4.79 -7.73
C ALA A 14 -6.74 -3.93 -7.06
N GLY A 15 -6.64 -2.61 -7.20
CA GLY A 15 -7.59 -1.64 -6.68
C GLY A 15 -7.32 -1.16 -5.25
N SER A 16 -6.28 -1.65 -4.57
CA SER A 16 -5.84 -1.16 -3.27
C SER A 16 -5.63 0.36 -3.25
N LEU A 17 -4.93 0.92 -4.24
CA LEU A 17 -4.65 2.36 -4.31
C LEU A 17 -5.92 3.17 -4.56
N HIS A 18 -6.80 2.66 -5.42
CA HIS A 18 -8.10 3.27 -5.68
C HIS A 18 -8.96 3.33 -4.41
N ARG A 19 -9.04 2.22 -3.67
CA ARG A 19 -9.76 2.16 -2.38
C ARG A 19 -9.18 3.11 -1.34
N LEU A 20 -7.85 3.20 -1.23
CA LEU A 20 -7.22 4.18 -0.34
C LEU A 20 -7.67 5.61 -0.70
N ALA A 21 -7.68 5.95 -1.98
CA ALA A 21 -8.14 7.26 -2.45
C ALA A 21 -9.64 7.50 -2.16
N GLU A 22 -10.51 6.52 -2.37
CA GLU A 22 -11.94 6.60 -2.05
C GLU A 22 -12.20 6.93 -0.56
N PHE A 23 -11.36 6.41 0.34
CA PHE A 23 -11.45 6.70 1.78
C PHE A 23 -10.69 7.97 2.22
N GLY A 24 -10.13 8.74 1.28
CA GLY A 24 -9.32 9.92 1.60
C GLY A 24 -7.99 9.59 2.29
N LEU A 25 -7.52 8.34 2.18
CA LEU A 25 -6.22 7.92 2.70
C LEU A 25 -5.13 8.22 1.67
N PRO A 26 -4.10 9.01 2.02
CA PRO A 26 -3.08 9.41 1.07
C PRO A 26 -2.12 8.26 0.78
N TRP A 27 -2.45 7.45 -0.23
CA TRP A 27 -1.64 6.29 -0.65
C TRP A 27 -0.20 6.68 -0.99
N HIS A 28 0.03 7.88 -1.52
CA HIS A 28 1.36 8.42 -1.83
C HIS A 28 2.24 8.69 -0.59
N GLN A 29 1.69 8.60 0.62
CA GLN A 29 2.43 8.72 1.88
C GLN A 29 2.75 7.35 2.49
N VAL A 30 2.38 6.24 1.84
CA VAL A 30 2.75 4.91 2.30
C VAL A 30 4.28 4.82 2.38
N THR A 31 4.76 4.43 3.55
CA THR A 31 6.20 4.36 3.86
C THR A 31 6.73 2.92 3.78
N HIS A 32 5.86 1.94 4.01
CA HIS A 32 6.21 0.53 4.05
C HIS A 32 5.10 -0.29 3.43
N VAL A 33 5.47 -1.31 2.65
CA VAL A 33 4.55 -2.33 2.16
C VAL A 33 4.99 -3.68 2.72
N ILE A 34 4.07 -4.44 3.29
CA ILE A 34 4.28 -5.81 3.74
C ILE A 34 3.45 -6.70 2.83
N LEU A 35 4.10 -7.63 2.13
CA LEU A 35 3.43 -8.64 1.33
C LEU A 35 3.26 -9.91 2.14
N THR A 36 2.05 -10.44 2.21
CA THR A 36 1.78 -11.71 2.89
C THR A 36 2.37 -12.89 2.11
N HIS A 37 2.26 -12.85 0.78
CA HIS A 37 2.80 -13.83 -0.17
C HIS A 37 2.79 -13.27 -1.60
N PHE A 38 3.19 -14.07 -2.60
CA PHE A 38 3.42 -13.63 -3.98
C PHE A 38 2.34 -14.04 -4.99
N HIS A 39 1.11 -14.33 -4.55
CA HIS A 39 0.02 -14.42 -5.52
C HIS A 39 -0.31 -13.02 -6.09
N PRO A 40 -0.57 -12.89 -7.40
CA PRO A 40 -0.73 -11.57 -8.04
C PRO A 40 -1.84 -10.70 -7.44
N ASP A 41 -2.86 -11.28 -6.83
CA ASP A 41 -3.93 -10.58 -6.14
C ASP A 41 -3.47 -9.84 -4.87
N HIS A 42 -2.26 -10.11 -4.37
CA HIS A 42 -1.69 -9.44 -3.20
C HIS A 42 -0.61 -8.39 -3.52
N TRP A 43 -0.11 -8.33 -4.76
CA TRP A 43 0.96 -7.37 -5.12
C TRP A 43 0.80 -6.73 -6.51
N GLY A 44 -0.22 -7.10 -7.28
CA GLY A 44 -0.36 -6.70 -8.68
C GLY A 44 -0.44 -5.19 -8.94
N GLU A 45 -0.80 -4.38 -7.94
CA GLU A 45 -0.83 -2.92 -8.04
C GLU A 45 0.41 -2.25 -7.42
N LEU A 46 1.33 -3.02 -6.82
CA LEU A 46 2.56 -2.50 -6.23
C LEU A 46 3.42 -1.67 -7.21
N PRO A 47 3.56 -2.03 -8.50
CA PRO A 47 4.29 -1.19 -9.44
C PRO A 47 3.72 0.23 -9.57
N MET A 48 2.39 0.40 -9.47
CA MET A 48 1.73 1.71 -9.54
C MET A 48 1.93 2.55 -8.28
N LEU A 49 2.30 1.93 -7.17
CA LEU A 49 2.67 2.64 -5.95
C LEU A 49 4.11 3.17 -6.01
N VAL A 50 4.99 2.52 -6.78
CA VAL A 50 6.44 2.77 -6.78
C VAL A 50 6.91 3.59 -7.99
N TYR A 51 6.22 3.50 -9.13
CA TYR A 51 6.55 4.21 -10.38
C TYR A 51 5.44 5.15 -10.81
#